data_AF-A0A3M0XJC1-F1
#
_entry.id   AF-A0A3M0XJC1-F1
#
_cell.length_a   1.000
_cell.length_b   1.000
_cell.length_c   1.000
_cell.angle_alpha   90.00
_cell.angle_beta   90.00
_cell.angle_gamma   90.00
#
_symmetry.space_group_name_H-M   'P 1'
#
loop_
_entity.id
_entity.type
_entity.pdbx_description
1 polymer ?
#
loop_
_entity_poly.entity_id
_entity_poly.type
_entity_poly.pdbx_seq_one_letter_code
_entity_poly.pdbx_strand_id
1 'polypeptide(L)'
;MAISRGVLNILISIIGITIILAAIILIASLFGSDAPIKPIIRTGIELRDSKNPVEKAKLITELDDLIAQADNPDLSEQWDRMMACLQKTCPDEAYLDLVLVTATSFEDELAESPVLINIITAAKYWDDPDHLLEFSRALSLASDQIESQSSRPVRNAWEKVIACNNTCPERNDNLFEVIKNIAQ
;
A
#
# COMPACT_ATOMS: atom_id res chain seq x y z
N MET A 1 45.30 5.66 45.14
CA MET A 1 45.00 6.70 44.13
C MET A 1 43.61 7.25 44.42
N ALA A 2 43.53 8.46 44.98
CA ALA A 2 42.26 9.09 45.30
C ALA A 2 41.66 9.65 44.00
N ILE A 3 40.63 8.98 43.47
CA ILE A 3 39.85 9.50 42.35
C ILE A 3 39.12 10.74 42.87
N SER A 4 39.48 11.90 42.31
CA SER A 4 38.86 13.19 42.63
C SER A 4 37.34 13.08 42.49
N ARG A 5 36.60 13.46 43.55
CA ARG A 5 35.12 13.47 43.57
C ARG A 5 34.51 14.26 42.41
N GLY A 6 35.25 15.19 41.81
CA GLY A 6 34.82 15.92 40.61
C GLY A 6 34.79 15.06 39.34
N VAL A 7 35.73 14.12 39.18
CA VAL A 7 35.81 13.22 38.00
C VAL A 7 34.68 12.19 38.04
N LEU A 8 34.31 11.71 39.23
CA LEU A 8 33.21 10.76 39.42
C LEU A 8 31.85 11.38 39.04
N ASN A 9 31.60 12.63 39.45
CA ASN A 9 30.35 13.32 39.13
C ASN A 9 30.20 13.60 37.62
N ILE A 10 31.30 13.95 36.94
CA ILE A 10 31.29 14.15 35.48
C ILE A 10 31.00 12.83 34.76
N LEU A 11 31.61 11.72 35.20
CA LEU A 11 31.35 10.39 34.66
C LEU A 11 29.88 9.96 34.84
N ILE A 12 29.29 10.20 36.01
CA ILE A 12 27.88 9.86 36.28
C ILE A 12 26.94 10.68 35.39
N SER A 13 27.22 11.97 35.17
CA SER A 13 26.41 12.80 34.27
C SER A 13 26.50 12.36 32.81
N ILE A 14 27.68 11.97 32.33
CA ILE A 14 27.86 11.47 30.96
C ILE A 14 27.09 10.15 30.76
N ILE A 15 27.18 9.24 31.72
CA ILE A 15 26.44 7.96 31.69
C ILE A 15 24.93 8.19 31.74
N GLY A 16 24.46 9.16 32.54
CA GLY A 16 23.05 9.52 32.59
C GLY A 16 22.52 10.04 31.26
N ILE A 17 23.28 10.90 30.58
CA ILE A 17 22.90 11.46 29.28
C ILE A 17 22.85 10.37 28.21
N THR A 18 23.82 9.45 28.18
CA THR A 18 23.84 8.36 27.19
C THR A 18 22.68 7.38 27.40
N ILE A 19 22.30 7.09 28.64
CA ILE A 19 21.13 6.25 28.94
C ILE A 19 19.83 6.93 28.48
N ILE A 20 19.68 8.24 28.71
CA ILE A 20 18.51 9.00 28.27
C ILE A 20 18.43 9.03 26.74
N LEU A 21 19.55 9.26 26.04
CA LEU A 21 19.61 9.21 24.57
C LEU A 21 19.26 7.83 24.03
N ALA A 22 19.82 6.76 24.61
CA ALA A 22 19.50 5.39 24.23
C ALA A 22 18.02 5.08 24.48
N ALA A 23 17.45 5.56 25.58
CA ALA A 23 16.02 5.40 25.88
C ALA A 23 15.13 6.16 24.88
N ILE A 24 15.50 7.38 24.47
CA ILE A 24 14.77 8.13 23.44
C ILE A 24 14.80 7.42 22.09
N ILE A 25 15.96 6.87 21.69
CA ILE A 25 16.10 6.09 20.45
C ILE A 25 15.26 4.81 20.52
N LEU A 26 15.30 4.09 21.66
CA LEU A 26 14.48 2.90 21.89
C LEU A 26 12.98 3.22 21.86
N ILE A 27 12.57 4.33 22.49
CA ILE A 27 11.19 4.79 22.49
C ILE A 27 10.75 5.20 21.08
N ALA A 28 11.59 5.91 20.32
CA ALA A 28 11.31 6.26 18.93
C ALA A 28 11.19 5.01 18.04
N SER A 29 12.00 3.98 18.27
CA SER A 29 11.89 2.70 17.56
C SER A 29 10.67 1.86 17.98
N LEU A 30 10.13 2.08 19.19
CA LEU A 30 8.89 1.46 19.68
C LEU A 30 7.63 2.19 19.21
N PHE A 31 7.76 3.47 18.82
CA PHE A 31 6.72 4.25 18.15
C PHE A 31 6.94 4.31 16.64
N GLY A 32 7.47 3.23 16.04
CA GLY A 32 7.28 2.99 14.62
C GLY A 32 5.78 3.04 14.36
N SER A 33 5.32 4.15 13.80
CA SER A 33 3.96 4.26 13.28
C SER A 33 3.84 3.15 12.25
N ASP A 34 2.96 2.17 12.48
CA ASP A 34 2.60 1.21 11.43
C ASP A 34 2.32 2.02 10.17
N ALA A 35 2.97 1.66 9.05
CA ALA A 35 2.78 2.39 7.80
C ALA A 35 1.28 2.40 7.47
N PRO A 36 0.71 3.52 6.99
CA PRO A 36 -0.73 3.62 6.78
C PRO A 36 -1.16 2.94 5.46
N ILE A 37 -0.83 1.65 5.31
CA ILE A 37 -0.93 0.85 4.08
C ILE A 37 -2.39 0.77 3.58
N LYS A 38 -3.32 0.32 4.43
CA LYS A 38 -4.75 0.24 4.08
C LYS A 38 -5.34 1.64 3.74
N PRO A 39 -5.07 2.70 4.52
CA PRO A 39 -5.44 4.06 4.15
C PRO A 39 -4.92 4.48 2.76
N ILE A 40 -3.67 4.22 2.40
CA ILE A 40 -3.10 4.56 1.08
C ILE A 40 -3.93 3.90 -0.04
N ILE A 41 -4.19 2.60 0.07
CA ILE A 41 -4.97 1.85 -0.92
C ILE A 41 -6.39 2.43 -1.02
N ARG A 42 -7.07 2.63 0.11
CA ARG A 42 -8.45 3.12 0.13
C ARG A 42 -8.56 4.53 -0.46
N THR A 43 -7.71 5.45 -0.01
CA THR A 43 -7.71 6.84 -0.47
C THR A 43 -7.33 6.92 -1.96
N GLY A 44 -6.42 6.05 -2.44
CA GLY A 44 -6.13 5.90 -3.87
C GLY A 44 -7.36 5.50 -4.70
N ILE A 45 -8.16 4.55 -4.22
CA ILE A 45 -9.41 4.13 -4.88
C ILE A 45 -10.47 5.23 -4.82
N GLU A 46 -10.62 5.90 -3.68
CA GLU A 46 -11.55 7.04 -3.56
C GLU A 46 -11.16 8.20 -4.49
N LEU A 47 -9.85 8.43 -4.66
CA LEU A 47 -9.32 9.44 -5.58
C LEU A 47 -9.64 9.11 -7.04
N ARG A 48 -9.64 7.83 -7.42
CA ARG A 48 -10.07 7.37 -8.74
C ARG A 48 -11.54 7.68 -8.99
N ASP A 49 -12.39 7.35 -8.02
CA ASP A 49 -13.84 7.42 -8.16
C ASP A 49 -14.40 8.85 -8.00
N SER A 50 -13.63 9.77 -7.40
CA SER A 50 -14.09 11.13 -7.13
C SER A 50 -14.23 11.97 -8.40
N LYS A 51 -15.47 12.43 -8.63
CA LYS A 51 -15.84 13.33 -9.74
C LYS A 51 -15.83 14.80 -9.31
N ASN A 52 -15.83 15.07 -8.00
CA ASN A 52 -15.88 16.41 -7.46
C ASN A 52 -14.45 16.99 -7.38
N PRO A 53 -14.15 18.12 -8.02
CA PRO A 53 -12.79 18.66 -8.05
C PRO A 53 -12.25 19.08 -6.67
N VAL A 54 -13.13 19.51 -5.74
CA VAL A 54 -12.73 19.90 -4.38
C VAL A 54 -12.41 18.65 -3.55
N GLU A 55 -13.23 17.61 -3.66
CA GLU A 55 -12.98 16.33 -3.00
C GLU A 55 -11.72 15.67 -3.55
N LYS A 56 -11.54 15.68 -4.88
CA LYS A 56 -10.32 15.21 -5.54
C LYS A 56 -9.07 15.92 -4.99
N ALA A 57 -9.10 17.25 -4.89
CA ALA A 57 -7.97 18.00 -4.33
C ALA A 57 -7.68 17.61 -2.85
N LYS A 58 -8.73 17.41 -2.05
CA LYS A 58 -8.58 16.93 -0.67
C LYS A 58 -7.95 15.53 -0.62
N LEU A 59 -8.42 14.60 -1.45
CA LEU A 59 -7.90 13.23 -1.51
C LEU A 59 -6.45 13.18 -2.00
N ILE A 60 -6.06 14.08 -2.91
CA ILE A 60 -4.65 14.23 -3.32
C ILE A 60 -3.80 14.64 -2.12
N THR A 61 -4.19 15.68 -1.38
CA THR A 61 -3.45 16.11 -0.17
C THR A 61 -3.40 15.02 0.89
N GLU A 62 -4.53 14.34 1.13
CA GLU A 62 -4.59 13.25 2.11
C GLU A 62 -3.66 12.10 1.70
N LEU A 63 -3.65 11.72 0.43
CA LEU A 63 -2.78 10.66 -0.07
C LEU A 63 -1.30 11.08 -0.03
N ASP A 64 -0.97 12.33 -0.33
CA ASP A 64 0.37 12.90 -0.20
C ASP A 64 0.89 12.79 1.25
N ASP A 65 0.06 13.16 2.23
CA ASP A 65 0.37 13.04 3.66
C ASP A 65 0.57 11.58 4.09
N LEU A 66 -0.23 10.66 3.57
CA LEU A 66 -0.14 9.22 3.88
C LEU A 66 1.15 8.60 3.30
N ILE A 67 1.52 9.00 2.08
CA ILE A 67 2.73 8.52 1.40
C ILE A 67 3.98 9.08 2.09
N ALA A 68 3.95 10.35 2.49
CA ALA A 68 5.02 10.94 3.30
C ALA A 68 5.17 10.24 4.66
N GLN A 69 4.06 9.85 5.30
CA GLN A 69 4.08 9.09 6.56
C GLN A 69 4.63 7.66 6.40
N ALA A 70 4.41 7.04 5.25
CA ALA A 70 4.90 5.69 4.97
C ALA A 70 6.42 5.61 4.80
N ASP A 71 7.09 6.75 4.57
CA ASP A 71 8.55 6.88 4.43
C ASP A 71 9.18 5.81 3.51
N ASN A 72 8.49 5.51 2.41
CA ASN A 72 8.91 4.49 1.44
C ASN A 72 9.27 5.13 0.09
N PRO A 73 10.52 4.94 -0.41
CA PRO A 73 10.98 5.60 -1.63
C PRO A 73 10.29 5.09 -2.89
N ASP A 74 9.97 3.79 -2.98
CA ASP A 74 9.30 3.23 -4.16
C ASP A 74 7.87 3.76 -4.27
N LEU A 75 7.17 3.85 -3.13
CA LEU A 75 5.84 4.43 -3.07
C LEU A 75 5.85 5.93 -3.40
N SER A 76 6.85 6.65 -2.90
CA SER A 76 7.03 8.09 -3.20
C SER A 76 7.30 8.31 -4.70
N GLU A 77 8.16 7.50 -5.31
CA GLU A 77 8.42 7.57 -6.74
C GLU A 77 7.18 7.26 -7.58
N GLN A 78 6.39 6.26 -7.18
CA GLN A 78 5.13 5.93 -7.86
C GLN A 78 4.12 7.07 -7.74
N TRP A 79 4.04 7.72 -6.58
CA TRP A 79 3.19 8.88 -6.37
C TRP A 79 3.57 10.07 -7.26
N ASP A 80 4.86 10.39 -7.34
CA ASP A 80 5.37 11.46 -8.21
C ASP A 80 4.99 11.24 -9.67
N ARG A 81 5.06 9.99 -10.15
CA ARG A 81 4.63 9.62 -11.51
C ARG A 81 3.13 9.83 -11.70
N MET A 82 2.33 9.44 -10.71
CA MET A 82 0.87 9.58 -10.74
C MET A 82 0.44 11.06 -10.71
N MET A 83 1.15 11.92 -9.98
CA MET A 83 0.91 13.37 -9.94
C MET A 83 0.95 14.03 -11.33
N ALA A 84 1.73 13.48 -12.27
CA ALA A 84 1.79 13.98 -13.63
C ALA A 84 0.46 13.83 -14.40
N CYS A 85 -0.36 12.82 -14.12
CA CYS A 85 -1.65 12.60 -14.80
C CYS A 85 -2.85 13.16 -14.04
N LEU A 86 -2.73 13.41 -12.72
CA LEU A 86 -3.86 13.81 -11.87
C LEU A 86 -4.50 15.16 -12.25
N GLN A 87 -3.74 16.04 -12.92
CA GLN A 87 -4.23 17.33 -13.43
C GLN A 87 -5.34 17.21 -14.47
N LYS A 88 -5.42 16.08 -15.19
CA LYS A 88 -6.47 15.82 -16.18
C LYS A 88 -7.28 14.60 -15.76
N THR A 89 -6.75 13.42 -16.04
CA THR A 89 -7.34 12.12 -15.72
C THR A 89 -6.20 11.11 -15.76
N CYS A 90 -6.04 10.35 -14.69
CA CYS A 90 -5.13 9.22 -14.68
C CYS A 90 -5.83 7.98 -15.24
N PRO A 91 -5.12 7.15 -16.00
CA PRO A 91 -5.64 5.85 -16.40
C PRO A 91 -5.77 4.94 -15.17
N ASP A 92 -6.66 3.95 -15.23
CA ASP A 92 -6.90 3.01 -14.13
C ASP A 92 -5.63 2.26 -13.73
N GLU A 93 -4.76 1.99 -14.70
CA GLU A 93 -3.45 1.36 -14.51
C GLU A 93 -2.58 2.12 -13.53
N ALA A 94 -2.62 3.46 -13.52
CA ALA A 94 -1.82 4.26 -12.56
C ALA A 94 -2.26 4.03 -11.11
N TYR A 95 -3.57 3.84 -10.89
CA TYR A 95 -4.12 3.53 -9.57
C TYR A 95 -3.83 2.07 -9.17
N LEU A 96 -3.92 1.13 -10.12
CA LEU A 96 -3.52 -0.26 -9.88
C LEU A 96 -2.03 -0.37 -9.55
N ASP A 97 -1.18 0.38 -10.24
CA ASP A 97 0.26 0.43 -9.96
C ASP A 97 0.54 1.01 -8.57
N LEU A 98 -0.20 2.03 -8.12
CA LEU A 98 -0.11 2.53 -6.74
C LEU A 98 -0.43 1.43 -5.72
N VAL A 99 -1.51 0.68 -5.93
CA VAL A 99 -1.87 -0.44 -5.04
C VAL A 99 -0.82 -1.55 -5.10
N LEU A 100 -0.31 -1.88 -6.28
CA LEU A 100 0.72 -2.90 -6.47
C LEU A 100 2.00 -2.54 -5.72
N VAL A 101 2.52 -1.32 -5.95
CA VAL A 101 3.73 -0.84 -5.26
C VAL A 101 3.50 -0.82 -3.76
N THR A 102 2.35 -0.35 -3.30
CA THR A 102 1.99 -0.37 -1.87
C THR A 102 2.01 -1.80 -1.31
N ALA A 103 1.39 -2.76 -1.99
CA ALA A 103 1.35 -4.15 -1.55
C ALA A 103 2.73 -4.82 -1.57
N THR A 104 3.57 -4.54 -2.58
CA THR A 104 4.93 -5.13 -2.67
C THR A 104 5.90 -4.49 -1.68
N SER A 105 5.83 -3.17 -1.48
CA SER A 105 6.71 -2.44 -0.55
C SER A 105 6.44 -2.80 0.90
N PHE A 106 5.23 -3.27 1.21
CA PHE A 106 4.78 -3.64 2.56
C PHE A 106 4.30 -5.09 2.62
N GLU A 107 4.90 -5.99 1.84
CA GLU A 107 4.47 -7.40 1.75
C GLU A 107 4.45 -8.12 3.11
N ASP A 108 5.42 -7.82 3.97
CA ASP A 108 5.53 -8.42 5.31
C ASP A 108 4.57 -7.81 6.34
N GLU A 109 4.04 -6.61 6.07
CA GLU A 109 3.18 -5.84 6.99
C GLU A 109 1.70 -5.93 6.63
N LEU A 110 1.38 -6.19 5.35
CA LEU A 110 0.02 -6.36 4.85
C LEU A 110 -0.24 -7.83 4.51
N ALA A 111 -1.00 -8.51 5.37
CA ALA A 111 -1.33 -9.93 5.20
C ALA A 111 -2.05 -10.22 3.87
N GLU A 112 -2.76 -9.24 3.33
CA GLU A 112 -3.47 -9.30 2.06
C GLU A 112 -2.58 -9.03 0.82
N SER A 113 -1.30 -8.67 1.00
CA SER A 113 -0.39 -8.35 -0.11
C SER A 113 -0.32 -9.44 -1.18
N PRO A 114 -0.15 -10.74 -0.85
CA PRO A 114 -0.07 -11.78 -1.86
C PRO A 114 -1.30 -11.85 -2.77
N VAL A 115 -2.50 -11.65 -2.21
CA VAL A 115 -3.74 -11.70 -3.00
C VAL A 115 -3.89 -10.45 -3.87
N LEU A 116 -3.53 -9.28 -3.35
CA LEU A 116 -3.55 -8.04 -4.13
C LEU A 116 -2.57 -8.09 -5.30
N ILE A 117 -1.34 -8.55 -5.07
CA ILE A 117 -0.30 -8.70 -6.11
C ILE A 117 -0.80 -9.65 -7.20
N ASN A 118 -1.35 -10.81 -6.85
CA ASN A 118 -1.84 -11.79 -7.82
C ASN A 118 -3.05 -11.28 -8.61
N ILE A 119 -4.01 -10.60 -7.96
CA ILE A 119 -5.16 -9.98 -8.63
C ILE A 119 -4.70 -8.95 -9.67
N ILE A 120 -3.80 -8.05 -9.28
CA ILE A 120 -3.31 -6.98 -10.17
C ILE A 120 -2.46 -7.57 -11.30
N THR A 121 -1.63 -8.57 -11.00
CA THR A 121 -0.82 -9.26 -12.02
C THR A 121 -1.69 -9.98 -13.03
N ALA A 122 -2.74 -10.70 -12.58
CA ALA A 122 -3.70 -11.33 -13.47
C ALA A 122 -4.43 -10.29 -14.32
N ALA A 123 -4.78 -9.14 -13.74
CA ALA A 123 -5.40 -8.06 -14.47
C ALA A 123 -4.48 -7.48 -15.57
N LYS A 124 -3.19 -7.30 -15.27
CA LYS A 124 -2.19 -6.76 -16.19
C LYS A 124 -1.98 -7.64 -17.41
N TYR A 125 -1.95 -8.97 -17.25
CA TYR A 125 -1.62 -9.92 -18.32
C TYR A 125 -2.84 -10.60 -18.96
N TRP A 126 -4.05 -10.13 -18.68
CA TRP A 126 -5.29 -10.83 -19.08
C TRP A 126 -5.42 -11.09 -20.59
N ASP A 127 -5.03 -10.11 -21.41
CA ASP A 127 -5.04 -10.21 -22.87
C ASP A 127 -3.63 -10.20 -23.45
N ASP A 128 -2.63 -10.57 -22.65
CA ASP A 128 -1.23 -10.58 -23.07
C ASP A 128 -0.80 -12.02 -23.44
N PRO A 129 -0.79 -12.37 -24.74
CA PRO A 129 -0.43 -13.73 -25.17
C PRO A 129 1.03 -14.08 -24.87
N ASP A 130 1.90 -13.08 -24.73
CA ASP A 130 3.32 -13.29 -24.45
C ASP A 130 3.56 -13.65 -22.97
N HIS A 131 2.60 -13.38 -22.09
CA HIS A 131 2.66 -13.61 -20.64
C HIS A 131 1.57 -14.59 -20.14
N LEU A 132 1.17 -15.55 -20.99
CA LEU A 132 0.10 -16.51 -20.68
C LEU A 132 0.36 -17.33 -19.41
N LEU A 133 1.62 -17.68 -19.13
CA LEU A 133 1.98 -18.47 -17.95
C LEU A 133 1.88 -17.63 -16.66
N GLU A 134 2.35 -16.39 -16.70
CA GLU A 134 2.26 -15.41 -15.62
C GLU A 134 0.80 -15.11 -15.31
N PHE A 135 -0.01 -14.86 -16.35
CA PHE A 135 -1.45 -14.69 -16.23
C PHE A 135 -2.11 -15.90 -15.56
N SER A 136 -1.90 -17.11 -16.11
CA SER A 136 -2.53 -18.34 -15.60
C SER A 136 -2.17 -18.62 -14.15
N ARG A 137 -0.89 -18.43 -13.79
CA ARG A 137 -0.41 -18.61 -12.42
C ARG A 137 -1.03 -17.58 -11.47
N ALA A 138 -0.99 -16.30 -11.84
CA ALA A 138 -1.53 -15.22 -11.01
C ALA A 138 -3.03 -15.37 -10.81
N LEU A 139 -3.78 -15.71 -11.87
CA LEU A 139 -5.22 -15.93 -11.82
C LEU A 139 -5.59 -17.10 -10.90
N SER A 140 -4.86 -18.22 -11.02
CA SER A 140 -5.09 -19.40 -10.18
C SER A 140 -4.81 -19.10 -8.71
N LEU A 141 -3.65 -18.48 -8.41
CA LEU A 141 -3.29 -18.11 -7.04
C LEU A 141 -4.27 -17.11 -6.43
N ALA A 142 -4.65 -16.07 -7.19
CA ALA A 142 -5.66 -15.10 -6.74
C ALA A 142 -6.98 -15.79 -6.42
N SER A 143 -7.44 -16.71 -7.28
CA SER A 143 -8.70 -17.42 -7.07
C SER A 143 -8.64 -18.33 -5.83
N ASP A 144 -7.58 -19.12 -5.67
CA ASP A 144 -7.40 -19.97 -4.48
C ASP A 144 -7.35 -19.14 -3.19
N GLN A 145 -6.65 -18.00 -3.22
CA GLN A 145 -6.55 -17.08 -2.09
C GLN A 145 -7.88 -16.41 -1.76
N ILE A 146 -8.70 -16.08 -2.76
CA ILE A 146 -10.02 -15.46 -2.56
C ILE A 146 -11.05 -16.50 -2.09
N GLU A 147 -11.00 -17.73 -2.62
CA GLU A 147 -11.89 -18.82 -2.21
C GLU A 147 -11.66 -19.24 -0.76
N SER A 148 -10.38 -19.28 -0.35
CA SER A 148 -9.98 -19.59 1.02
C SER A 148 -10.31 -18.46 2.02
N GLN A 149 -10.59 -17.25 1.54
CA GLN A 149 -11.08 -16.16 2.39
C GLN A 149 -12.56 -16.36 2.76
N SER A 150 -12.92 -15.99 4.00
CA SER A 150 -14.30 -16.07 4.51
C SER A 150 -15.21 -14.94 4.01
N SER A 151 -14.65 -13.94 3.31
CA SER A 151 -15.36 -12.74 2.89
C SER A 151 -16.22 -12.99 1.64
N ARG A 152 -17.54 -13.13 1.85
CA ARG A 152 -18.51 -13.24 0.75
C ARG A 152 -18.47 -12.04 -0.22
N PRO A 153 -18.34 -10.77 0.23
CA PRO A 153 -18.21 -9.64 -0.68
C PRO A 153 -17.01 -9.74 -1.64
N VAL A 154 -15.84 -10.16 -1.14
CA VAL A 154 -14.63 -10.33 -1.96
C VAL A 154 -14.86 -11.39 -3.03
N ARG A 155 -15.39 -12.56 -2.66
CA ARG A 155 -15.69 -13.65 -3.60
C ARG A 155 -16.68 -13.24 -4.68
N ASN A 156 -17.80 -12.61 -4.28
CA ASN A 156 -18.81 -12.16 -5.25
C ASN A 156 -18.24 -11.12 -6.23
N ALA A 157 -17.41 -10.19 -5.76
CA ALA A 157 -16.78 -9.19 -6.63
C ALA A 157 -15.77 -9.86 -7.58
N TRP A 158 -14.99 -10.83 -7.10
CA TRP A 158 -14.05 -11.58 -7.92
C TRP A 158 -14.74 -12.39 -9.00
N GLU A 159 -15.84 -13.07 -8.68
CA GLU A 159 -16.65 -13.81 -9.65
C GLU A 159 -17.14 -12.92 -10.80
N LYS A 160 -17.49 -11.65 -10.52
CA LYS A 160 -17.83 -10.68 -11.59
C LYS A 160 -16.65 -10.40 -12.50
N VAL A 161 -15.45 -10.24 -11.94
CA VAL A 161 -14.21 -10.02 -12.72
C VAL A 161 -13.94 -11.23 -13.63
N ILE A 162 -14.02 -12.45 -13.09
CA ILE A 162 -13.83 -13.68 -13.86
C ILE A 162 -14.90 -13.84 -14.94
N ALA A 163 -16.18 -13.70 -14.59
CA ALA A 163 -17.30 -13.84 -15.51
C ALA A 163 -17.23 -12.83 -16.65
N CYS A 164 -16.64 -11.66 -16.39
CA CYS A 164 -16.42 -10.64 -17.40
C CYS A 164 -15.41 -11.05 -18.47
N ASN A 165 -14.40 -11.84 -18.09
CA ASN A 165 -13.34 -12.32 -18.99
C ASN A 165 -12.74 -11.22 -19.88
N ASN A 166 -12.52 -10.04 -19.30
CA ASN A 166 -12.00 -8.85 -19.98
C ASN A 166 -12.82 -8.33 -21.18
N THR A 167 -14.11 -8.67 -21.26
CA THR A 167 -15.00 -8.22 -22.35
C THR A 167 -15.96 -7.09 -21.96
N CYS A 168 -16.13 -6.82 -20.67
CA CYS A 168 -17.09 -5.82 -20.17
C CYS A 168 -16.42 -4.47 -19.88
N PRO A 169 -17.13 -3.36 -20.13
CA PRO A 169 -16.62 -2.02 -19.83
C PRO A 169 -16.41 -1.77 -18.33
N GLU A 170 -17.15 -2.45 -17.45
CA GLU A 170 -17.07 -2.32 -16.00
C GLU A 170 -15.97 -3.18 -15.34
N ARG A 171 -15.10 -3.82 -16.12
CA ARG A 171 -14.07 -4.73 -15.60
C ARG A 171 -13.21 -4.08 -14.51
N ASN A 172 -12.66 -2.90 -14.81
CA ASN A 172 -11.80 -2.20 -13.86
C ASN A 172 -12.57 -1.77 -12.62
N ASP A 173 -13.83 -1.35 -12.76
CA ASP A 173 -14.69 -1.04 -11.61
C ASP A 173 -14.88 -2.27 -10.72
N ASN A 174 -15.14 -3.44 -11.30
CA ASN A 174 -15.23 -4.70 -10.55
C ASN A 174 -13.88 -5.05 -9.89
N LEU A 175 -12.75 -4.80 -10.55
CA LEU A 175 -11.41 -5.04 -10.00
C LEU A 175 -11.13 -4.15 -8.78
N PHE A 176 -11.43 -2.86 -8.88
CA PHE A 176 -11.31 -1.93 -7.75
C PHE A 176 -12.31 -2.26 -6.62
N GLU A 177 -13.50 -2.80 -6.94
CA GLU A 177 -14.43 -3.34 -5.92
C GLU A 177 -13.80 -4.50 -5.13
N VAL A 178 -13.11 -5.42 -5.81
CA VAL A 178 -12.38 -6.52 -5.15
C VAL A 178 -11.30 -5.96 -4.23
N ILE A 179 -10.42 -5.10 -4.74
CA ILE A 179 -9.32 -4.50 -3.98
C ILE A 179 -9.85 -3.74 -2.76
N LYS A 180 -10.91 -2.94 -2.94
CA LYS A 180 -11.54 -2.18 -1.87
C LYS A 180 -12.13 -3.09 -0.79
N ASN A 181 -12.68 -4.24 -1.14
CA ASN A 181 -13.22 -5.20 -0.18
C ASN A 181 -12.13 -5.98 0.57
N ILE A 182 -10.94 -6.13 -0.03
CA ILE A 182 -9.77 -6.74 0.60
C ILE A 182 -9.11 -5.75 1.57
N ALA A 183 -9.01 -4.47 1.19
CA ALA A 183 -8.37 -3.42 1.99
C ALA A 183 -9.26 -2.81 3.10
N GLN A 184 -10.42 -3.42 3.38
CA GLN A 184 -11.34 -3.03 4.47
C GLN A 184 -10.89 -3.53 5.85
#